data_AF-A0A7S4QJ83-F1
#
_entry.id   AF-A0A7S4QJ83-F1
#
_cell.length_a   1.000
_cell.length_b   1.000
_cell.length_c   1.000
_cell.angle_alpha   90.00
_cell.angle_beta   90.00
_cell.angle_gamma   90.00
#
_symmetry.space_group_name_H-M   'P 1'
#
loop_
_entity.id
_entity.type
_entity.pdbx_description
1 polymer ?
#
loop_
_entity_poly.entity_id
_entity_poly.type
_entity_poly.pdbx_seq_one_letter_code
_entity_poly.pdbx_strand_id
1 'polypeptide(L)'
;MYMDKQRDINAKMRAILVDWLVEVHMKFRLVPETLYLCVNIIDRYCNQVPVARSKLQLVGVTALLIACKYEEIYPPEVRDCVYITDRAYHKQEVLDMEQDMLHRLRFKITVPTAYPFILRFLNITKASSVARYAAHYYMERTLQEHDLLLHRPSLVCAASVVLALNNPDIIAKESTSNRERPGVPKILLEYTGFSKSDILECAAVIARKVGEEPVTASRRQLVAVKRKYDNRKYFHVSSNFAQPSVQNICPNAIYDQERE
;
A
#
# COMPACT_ATOMS: atom_id res chain seq x y z
N MET A 1 17.77 1.30 6.00
CA MET A 1 16.41 1.89 6.00
C MET A 1 16.18 2.65 7.31
N TYR A 2 15.10 3.42 7.47
CA TYR A 2 14.98 4.25 8.68
C TYR A 2 14.76 3.45 9.97
N MET A 3 14.18 2.25 9.87
CA MET A 3 14.00 1.37 11.03
C MET A 3 15.32 0.93 11.68
N ASP A 4 16.44 0.94 10.95
CA ASP A 4 17.75 0.60 11.54
C ASP A 4 18.24 1.67 12.53
N LYS A 5 17.65 2.88 12.47
CA LYS A 5 17.93 3.99 13.39
C LYS A 5 16.99 4.00 14.59
N GLN A 6 15.91 3.22 14.56
CA GLN A 6 14.91 3.14 15.62
C GLN A 6 15.33 2.11 16.67
N ARG A 7 15.30 2.50 17.95
CA ARG A 7 15.72 1.62 19.06
C ARG A 7 14.58 0.82 19.68
N ASP A 8 13.37 1.37 19.69
CA ASP A 8 12.23 0.83 20.44
C ASP A 8 11.07 0.34 19.55
N ILE A 9 11.13 0.64 18.24
CA ILE A 9 10.17 0.17 17.24
C ILE A 9 10.89 -0.59 16.12
N ASN A 10 10.14 -1.45 15.43
CA ASN A 10 10.65 -2.22 14.29
C ASN A 10 9.60 -2.34 13.18
N ALA A 11 10.00 -2.91 12.05
CA ALA A 11 9.13 -3.09 10.88
C ALA A 11 7.84 -3.87 11.17
N LYS A 12 7.86 -4.86 12.09
CA LYS A 12 6.65 -5.61 12.47
C LYS A 12 5.67 -4.75 13.26
N MET A 13 6.16 -3.89 14.16
CA MET A 13 5.30 -2.94 14.89
C MET A 13 4.67 -1.91 13.94
N ARG A 14 5.42 -1.45 12.93
CA ARG A 14 4.87 -0.62 11.85
C ARG A 14 3.78 -1.34 11.07
N ALA A 15 4.01 -2.60 10.68
CA ALA A 15 2.99 -3.39 9.98
C ALA A 15 1.70 -3.54 10.80
N ILE A 16 1.81 -3.76 12.12
CA ILE A 16 0.67 -3.81 13.04
C ILE A 16 -0.07 -2.47 13.07
N LEU A 17 0.66 -1.35 13.14
CA LEU A 17 0.06 -0.02 13.11
C LEU A 17 -0.70 0.23 11.78
N VAL A 18 -0.07 -0.09 10.65
CA VAL A 18 -0.68 0.10 9.33
C VAL A 18 -1.92 -0.79 9.15
N ASP A 19 -1.88 -2.04 9.62
CA ASP A 19 -3.04 -2.95 9.59
C ASP A 19 -4.23 -2.36 10.37
N TRP A 20 -3.98 -1.84 11.58
CA TRP A 20 -5.01 -1.15 12.35
C TRP A 20 -5.50 0.14 11.66
N LEU A 21 -4.61 0.94 11.08
CA LEU A 21 -4.99 2.16 10.34
C LEU A 21 -5.87 1.85 9.12
N VAL A 22 -5.70 0.70 8.46
CA VAL A 22 -6.61 0.26 7.39
C VAL A 22 -8.02 0.00 7.94
N GLU A 23 -8.15 -0.60 9.13
CA GLU A 23 -9.46 -0.79 9.77
C GLU A 23 -10.10 0.56 10.15
N VAL A 24 -9.32 1.49 10.70
CA VAL A 24 -9.78 2.86 11.03
C VAL A 24 -10.20 3.62 9.77
N HIS A 25 -9.40 3.54 8.71
CA HIS A 25 -9.69 4.13 7.40
C HIS A 25 -11.04 3.64 6.85
N MET A 26 -11.30 2.34 6.91
CA MET A 26 -12.58 1.75 6.52
C MET A 26 -13.73 2.19 7.42
N LYS A 27 -13.52 2.28 8.74
CA LYS A 27 -14.54 2.68 9.72
C LYS A 27 -15.00 4.12 9.49
N PHE A 28 -14.07 5.02 9.19
CA PHE A 28 -14.37 6.41 8.85
C PHE A 28 -14.75 6.64 7.38
N ARG A 29 -14.67 5.60 6.53
CA ARG A 29 -15.03 5.65 5.10
C ARG A 29 -14.25 6.71 4.32
N LEU A 30 -12.98 6.86 4.66
CA LEU A 30 -12.06 7.84 4.07
C LEU A 30 -11.73 7.49 2.61
N VAL A 31 -11.34 8.49 1.82
CA VAL A 31 -10.86 8.26 0.46
C VAL A 31 -9.52 7.52 0.49
N PRO A 32 -9.19 6.66 -0.49
CA PRO A 32 -7.96 5.88 -0.47
C PRO A 32 -6.68 6.73 -0.35
N GLU A 33 -6.65 7.90 -1.01
CA GLU A 33 -5.57 8.89 -1.01
C GLU A 33 -5.08 9.18 0.41
N THR A 34 -6.03 9.36 1.34
CA THR A 34 -5.80 9.64 2.76
C THR A 34 -4.94 8.56 3.44
N LEU A 35 -5.18 7.28 3.14
CA LEU A 35 -4.40 6.18 3.71
C LEU A 35 -2.94 6.21 3.21
N TYR A 36 -2.75 6.41 1.91
CA TYR A 36 -1.40 6.47 1.32
C TYR A 36 -0.61 7.67 1.85
N LEU A 37 -1.26 8.82 2.00
CA LEU A 37 -0.64 10.01 2.59
C LEU A 37 -0.32 9.78 4.07
N CYS A 38 -1.24 9.21 4.84
CA CYS A 38 -1.04 8.86 6.26
C CYS A 38 0.22 8.00 6.46
N VAL A 39 0.35 6.89 5.71
CA VAL A 39 1.53 6.01 5.82
C VAL A 39 2.81 6.76 5.42
N ASN A 40 2.77 7.59 4.38
CA ASN A 40 3.92 8.41 3.99
C ASN A 40 4.37 9.38 5.09
N ILE A 41 3.41 10.04 5.76
CA ILE A 41 3.66 10.94 6.88
C ILE A 41 4.33 10.18 8.04
N ILE A 42 3.80 9.00 8.40
CA ILE A 42 4.36 8.14 9.46
C ILE A 42 5.82 7.80 9.16
N ASP A 43 6.11 7.31 7.95
CA ASP A 43 7.45 6.87 7.57
C ASP A 43 8.45 8.02 7.56
N ARG A 44 8.06 9.19 7.03
CA ARG A 44 8.93 10.37 7.01
C ARG A 44 9.17 10.97 8.39
N TYR A 45 8.18 10.90 9.27
CA TYR A 45 8.31 11.35 10.65
C TYR A 45 9.25 10.42 11.43
N CYS A 46 8.99 9.11 11.40
CA CYS A 46 9.84 8.10 12.03
C CYS A 46 11.25 8.04 11.43
N ASN A 47 11.48 8.54 10.22
CA ASN A 47 12.84 8.67 9.68
C ASN A 47 13.65 9.79 10.34
N GLN A 48 12.99 10.76 10.98
CA GLN A 48 13.64 11.93 11.60
C GLN A 48 13.60 11.89 13.13
N VAL A 49 12.60 11.22 13.71
CA VAL A 49 12.34 11.24 15.15
C VAL A 49 12.42 9.81 15.71
N PRO A 50 13.24 9.56 16.74
CA PRO A 50 13.16 8.32 17.51
C PRO A 50 11.80 8.21 18.20
N VAL A 51 11.05 7.15 17.93
CA VAL A 51 9.70 6.95 18.46
C VAL A 51 9.72 5.81 19.47
N ALA A 52 9.22 6.08 20.68
CA ALA A 52 8.98 5.04 21.67
C ALA A 52 7.78 4.18 21.26
N ARG A 53 7.82 2.88 21.56
CA ARG A 53 6.75 1.92 21.23
C ARG A 53 5.38 2.37 21.75
N SER A 54 5.33 2.94 22.96
CA SER A 54 4.11 3.45 23.60
C SER A 54 3.48 4.65 22.89
N LYS A 55 4.25 5.36 22.06
CA LYS A 55 3.80 6.54 21.30
C LYS A 55 3.55 6.23 19.82
N LEU A 56 3.83 5.01 19.35
CA LEU A 56 3.67 4.64 17.94
C LEU A 56 2.20 4.74 17.47
N GLN A 57 1.23 4.38 18.31
CA GLN A 57 -0.19 4.54 17.97
C GLN A 57 -0.61 6.02 17.92
N LEU A 58 -0.08 6.86 18.83
CA LEU A 58 -0.28 8.31 18.78
C LEU A 58 0.25 8.90 17.46
N VAL A 59 1.46 8.53 17.04
CA VAL A 59 2.02 8.94 15.73
C VAL A 59 1.09 8.52 14.59
N GLY A 60 0.57 7.29 14.61
CA GLY A 60 -0.30 6.79 13.56
C GLY A 60 -1.65 7.51 13.47
N VAL A 61 -2.35 7.70 14.60
CA VAL A 61 -3.65 8.38 14.60
C VAL A 61 -3.50 9.87 14.26
N THR A 62 -2.43 10.52 14.71
CA THR A 62 -2.16 11.92 14.38
C THR A 62 -1.75 12.08 12.92
N ALA A 63 -0.97 11.16 12.35
CA ALA A 63 -0.67 11.16 10.91
C ALA A 63 -1.94 11.00 10.06
N LEU A 64 -2.88 10.15 10.51
CA LEU A 64 -4.18 10.01 9.86
C LEU A 64 -4.99 11.30 9.94
N LEU A 65 -5.02 11.97 11.09
CA LEU A 65 -5.69 13.26 11.25
C LEU A 65 -5.12 14.33 10.29
N ILE A 66 -3.79 14.43 10.17
CA ILE A 66 -3.13 15.34 9.24
C ILE A 66 -3.53 15.01 7.79
N ALA A 67 -3.49 13.73 7.41
CA ALA A 67 -3.88 13.29 6.07
C ALA A 67 -5.35 13.60 5.78
N CYS A 68 -6.25 13.36 6.74
CA CYS A 68 -7.67 13.68 6.61
C CYS A 68 -7.89 15.17 6.39
N LYS A 69 -7.24 16.03 7.20
CA LYS A 69 -7.34 17.50 7.03
C LYS A 69 -6.87 17.99 5.66
N TYR A 70 -6.03 17.21 4.98
CA TYR A 70 -5.49 17.55 3.68
C TYR A 70 -6.33 17.00 2.51
N GLU A 71 -6.80 15.75 2.60
CA GLU A 71 -7.47 15.06 1.48
C GLU A 71 -9.01 15.04 1.59
N GLU A 72 -9.57 15.09 2.80
CA GLU A 72 -11.01 14.92 3.02
C GLU A 72 -11.75 16.25 3.01
N ILE A 73 -12.95 16.26 2.41
CA ILE A 73 -13.86 17.42 2.48
C ILE A 73 -14.32 17.66 3.93
N TYR A 74 -14.59 16.57 4.65
CA TYR A 74 -15.06 16.58 6.03
C TYR A 74 -14.17 15.67 6.89
N PRO A 75 -13.02 16.16 7.36
CA PRO A 75 -12.11 15.36 8.17
C PRO A 75 -12.71 15.02 9.54
N PRO A 76 -12.39 13.85 10.13
CA PRO A 76 -12.70 13.56 11.53
C PRO A 76 -12.10 14.61 12.46
N GLU A 77 -12.74 14.82 13.60
CA GLU A 77 -12.27 15.75 14.62
C GLU A 77 -11.24 15.08 15.56
N VAL A 78 -10.53 15.89 16.33
CA VAL A 78 -9.56 15.39 17.33
C VAL A 78 -10.24 14.47 18.37
N ARG A 79 -11.52 14.71 18.68
CA ARG A 79 -12.30 13.83 19.58
C ARG A 79 -12.49 12.43 19.01
N ASP A 80 -12.59 12.29 17.69
CA ASP A 80 -12.73 11.01 17.02
C ASP A 80 -11.41 10.22 17.08
N CYS A 81 -10.28 10.93 17.01
CA CYS A 81 -8.94 10.36 17.23
C CYS A 81 -8.79 9.81 18.65
N VAL A 82 -9.18 10.61 19.66
CA VAL A 82 -9.17 10.17 21.07
C VAL A 82 -10.07 8.95 21.25
N TYR A 83 -11.28 8.97 20.68
CA TYR A 83 -12.23 7.87 20.76
C TYR A 83 -11.71 6.59 20.09
N ILE A 84 -11.14 6.66 18.89
CA ILE A 84 -10.69 5.46 18.16
C ILE A 84 -9.47 4.80 18.79
N THR A 85 -8.68 5.56 19.56
CA THR A 85 -7.58 5.04 20.39
C THR A 85 -8.04 4.52 21.76
N ASP A 86 -9.34 4.32 21.96
CA ASP A 86 -9.93 3.91 23.25
C ASP A 86 -9.50 4.82 24.42
N ARG A 87 -9.38 6.12 24.13
CA ARG A 87 -8.93 7.15 25.09
C ARG A 87 -7.54 6.89 25.69
N ALA A 88 -6.69 6.12 25.01
CA ALA A 88 -5.29 5.93 25.39
C ALA A 88 -4.49 7.24 25.41
N TYR A 89 -4.97 8.27 24.69
CA TYR A 89 -4.34 9.59 24.61
C TYR A 89 -5.37 10.70 24.84
N HIS A 90 -4.90 11.79 25.44
CA HIS A 90 -5.70 12.99 25.60
C HIS A 90 -5.69 13.87 24.34
N LYS A 91 -6.69 14.74 24.21
CA LYS A 91 -6.79 15.71 23.10
C LYS A 91 -5.51 16.54 22.94
N GLN A 92 -4.91 16.97 24.04
CA GLN A 92 -3.70 17.79 24.00
C GLN A 92 -2.51 17.00 23.43
N GLU A 93 -2.36 15.73 23.76
CA GLU A 93 -1.27 14.90 23.22
C GLU A 93 -1.38 14.72 21.69
N VAL A 94 -2.61 14.61 21.17
CA VAL A 94 -2.84 14.54 19.72
C VAL A 94 -2.45 15.85 19.03
N LEU A 95 -2.81 17.00 19.63
CA LEU A 95 -2.47 18.33 19.11
C LEU A 95 -0.97 18.62 19.18
N ASP A 96 -0.31 18.27 20.29
CA ASP A 96 1.13 18.45 20.46
C ASP A 96 1.90 17.58 19.45
N MET A 97 1.46 16.33 19.25
CA MET A 97 2.02 15.46 18.22
C MET A 97 1.79 16.03 16.82
N GLU A 98 0.61 16.58 16.53
CA GLU A 98 0.32 17.18 15.22
C GLU A 98 1.27 18.33 14.93
N GLN A 99 1.48 19.21 15.92
CA GLN A 99 2.39 20.33 15.83
C GLN A 99 3.84 19.86 15.62
N ASP A 100 4.34 18.90 16.39
CA ASP A 100 5.71 18.38 16.21
C ASP A 100 5.87 17.71 14.83
N MET A 101 4.92 16.87 14.41
CA MET A 101 4.96 16.20 13.10
C MET A 101 5.02 17.21 11.95
N LEU A 102 4.17 18.24 11.96
CA LEU A 102 4.16 19.28 10.92
C LEU A 102 5.47 20.07 10.89
N HIS A 103 6.03 20.41 12.06
CA HIS A 103 7.33 21.10 12.15
C HIS A 103 8.48 20.24 11.61
N ARG A 104 8.55 18.96 12.01
CA ARG A 104 9.59 18.02 11.53
C ARG A 104 9.50 17.79 10.02
N LEU A 105 8.29 17.75 9.49
CA LEU A 105 8.05 17.61 8.05
C LEU A 105 8.15 18.95 7.29
N ARG A 106 8.39 20.06 7.99
CA ARG A 106 8.43 21.43 7.44
C ARG A 106 7.18 21.74 6.62
N PHE A 107 6.02 21.27 7.08
CA PHE A 107 4.72 21.39 6.40
C PHE A 107 4.69 20.85 4.96
N LYS A 108 5.68 20.04 4.54
CA LYS A 108 5.71 19.41 3.21
C LYS A 108 4.81 18.18 3.19
N ILE A 109 3.51 18.37 3.17
CA ILE A 109 2.50 17.30 3.15
C ILE A 109 2.16 16.88 1.70
N THR A 110 2.19 17.81 0.76
CA THR A 110 1.98 17.53 -0.67
C THR A 110 3.15 16.73 -1.24
N VAL A 111 2.99 15.41 -1.38
CA VAL A 111 4.00 14.49 -1.91
C VAL A 111 3.40 13.47 -2.86
N PRO A 112 4.18 12.95 -3.82
CA PRO A 112 3.70 11.88 -4.68
C PRO A 112 3.54 10.58 -3.88
N THR A 113 2.30 10.10 -3.76
CA THR A 113 1.99 8.76 -3.25
C THR A 113 1.75 7.79 -4.42
N ALA A 114 1.60 6.50 -4.13
CA ALA A 114 1.36 5.50 -5.18
C ALA A 114 -0.04 5.62 -5.82
N TYR A 115 -0.99 6.24 -5.12
CA TYR A 115 -2.38 6.25 -5.54
C TYR A 115 -2.67 7.05 -6.82
N PRO A 116 -2.18 8.29 -7.02
CA PRO A 116 -2.39 8.99 -8.29
C PRO A 116 -1.84 8.21 -9.51
N PHE A 117 -0.73 7.48 -9.32
CA PHE A 117 -0.16 6.64 -10.38
C PHE A 117 -1.07 5.47 -10.73
N ILE A 118 -1.72 4.82 -9.75
CA ILE A 118 -2.56 3.65 -10.04
C ILE A 118 -3.78 4.03 -10.86
N LEU A 119 -4.39 5.17 -10.55
CA LEU A 119 -5.50 5.70 -11.34
C LEU A 119 -5.06 5.93 -12.79
N ARG A 120 -3.89 6.54 -13.00
CA ARG A 120 -3.36 6.80 -14.34
C ARG A 120 -3.03 5.51 -15.08
N PHE A 121 -2.32 4.58 -14.44
CA PHE A 121 -1.83 3.36 -15.08
C PHE A 121 -2.96 2.41 -15.44
N LEU A 122 -3.97 2.26 -14.57
CA LEU A 122 -5.16 1.47 -14.87
C LEU A 122 -6.00 2.06 -16.01
N ASN A 123 -5.99 3.38 -16.18
CA ASN A 123 -6.69 4.05 -17.28
C ASN A 123 -5.97 3.83 -18.62
N ILE A 124 -4.64 4.03 -18.69
CA ILE A 124 -3.90 3.86 -19.95
C ILE A 124 -3.81 2.40 -20.40
N THR A 125 -3.82 1.44 -19.47
CA THR A 125 -3.87 0.01 -19.80
C THR A 125 -5.28 -0.51 -20.07
N LYS A 126 -6.31 0.36 -19.98
CA LYS A 126 -7.73 0.00 -20.13
C LYS A 126 -8.11 -1.20 -19.24
N ALA A 127 -7.63 -1.19 -18.00
CA ALA A 127 -7.87 -2.25 -17.03
C ALA A 127 -9.37 -2.37 -16.72
N SER A 128 -9.85 -3.62 -16.61
CA SER A 128 -11.23 -3.92 -16.24
C SER A 128 -11.49 -3.54 -14.79
N SER A 129 -12.76 -3.50 -14.38
CA SER A 129 -13.13 -3.27 -12.98
C SER A 129 -12.50 -4.29 -12.02
N VAL A 130 -12.42 -5.57 -12.42
CA VAL A 130 -11.83 -6.63 -11.59
C VAL A 130 -10.31 -6.44 -11.47
N ALA A 131 -9.63 -6.17 -12.58
CA ALA A 131 -8.19 -5.89 -12.59
C ALA A 131 -7.83 -4.64 -11.79
N ARG A 132 -8.68 -3.60 -11.85
CA ARG A 132 -8.52 -2.40 -11.01
C ARG A 132 -8.52 -2.77 -9.53
N TYR A 133 -9.51 -3.53 -9.08
CA TYR A 133 -9.59 -3.92 -7.65
C TYR A 133 -8.45 -4.84 -7.22
N ALA A 134 -8.03 -5.78 -8.06
CA ALA A 134 -6.86 -6.61 -7.77
C ALA A 134 -5.57 -5.78 -7.68
N ALA A 135 -5.36 -4.83 -8.60
CA ALA A 135 -4.20 -3.93 -8.55
C ALA A 135 -4.20 -3.07 -7.28
N HIS A 136 -5.36 -2.53 -6.89
CA HIS A 136 -5.51 -1.79 -5.65
C HIS A 136 -5.24 -2.66 -4.42
N TYR A 137 -5.70 -3.92 -4.40
CA TYR A 137 -5.39 -4.87 -3.34
C TYR A 137 -3.88 -5.10 -3.21
N TYR A 138 -3.19 -5.41 -4.33
CA TYR A 138 -1.75 -5.63 -4.33
C TYR A 138 -0.97 -4.40 -3.87
N MET A 139 -1.34 -3.22 -4.37
CA MET A 139 -0.70 -1.96 -3.99
C MET A 139 -0.93 -1.63 -2.51
N GLU A 140 -2.14 -1.84 -1.98
CA GLU A 140 -2.44 -1.55 -0.57
C GLU A 140 -1.75 -2.53 0.39
N ARG A 141 -1.56 -3.80 -0.02
CA ARG A 141 -0.73 -4.77 0.72
C ARG A 141 0.72 -4.27 0.90
N THR A 142 1.26 -3.56 -0.08
CA THR A 142 2.63 -3.01 0.02
C THR A 142 2.79 -1.98 1.14
N LEU A 143 1.72 -1.33 1.61
CA LEU A 143 1.79 -0.35 2.70
C LEU A 143 2.26 -0.99 4.01
N GLN A 144 1.95 -2.25 4.24
CA GLN A 144 2.37 -3.00 5.44
C GLN A 144 3.85 -3.41 5.37
N GLU A 145 4.43 -3.45 4.17
CA GLU A 145 5.79 -3.93 3.92
C GLU A 145 6.79 -2.78 3.94
N HIS A 146 7.59 -2.72 5.01
CA HIS A 146 8.62 -1.68 5.14
C HIS A 146 9.62 -1.71 3.98
N ASP A 147 10.05 -2.91 3.54
CA ASP A 147 11.07 -3.10 2.48
C ASP A 147 10.71 -2.41 1.15
N LEU A 148 9.41 -2.24 0.88
CA LEU A 148 8.90 -1.63 -0.34
C LEU A 148 9.16 -0.11 -0.40
N LEU A 149 9.56 0.50 0.72
CA LEU A 149 10.00 1.90 0.75
C LEU A 149 11.31 2.14 -0.03
N LEU A 150 12.05 1.08 -0.38
CA LEU A 150 13.22 1.18 -1.26
C LEU A 150 12.84 1.45 -2.73
N HIS A 151 11.59 1.17 -3.11
CA HIS A 151 11.10 1.38 -4.47
C HIS A 151 10.33 2.70 -4.59
N ARG A 152 10.39 3.32 -5.78
CA ARG A 152 9.60 4.52 -6.07
C ARG A 152 8.10 4.17 -6.06
N PRO A 153 7.20 5.05 -5.56
CA PRO A 153 5.76 4.80 -5.57
C PRO A 153 5.20 4.46 -6.95
N SER A 154 5.73 5.09 -8.01
CA SER A 154 5.35 4.80 -9.40
C SER A 154 5.79 3.40 -9.86
N LEU A 155 6.95 2.90 -9.43
CA LEU A 155 7.40 1.56 -9.77
C LEU A 155 6.55 0.48 -9.08
N VAL A 156 6.28 0.67 -7.77
CA VAL A 156 5.39 -0.22 -6.99
C VAL A 156 4.00 -0.29 -7.64
N CYS A 157 3.49 0.86 -8.08
CA CYS A 157 2.24 0.94 -8.81
C CYS A 157 2.30 0.19 -10.14
N ALA A 158 3.32 0.41 -10.98
CA ALA A 158 3.46 -0.26 -12.27
C ALA A 158 3.50 -1.78 -12.10
N ALA A 159 4.30 -2.27 -11.16
CA ALA A 159 4.39 -3.69 -10.80
C ALA A 159 3.03 -4.27 -10.34
N SER A 160 2.31 -3.55 -9.46
CA SER A 160 0.98 -3.97 -8.98
C SER A 160 -0.05 -4.08 -10.11
N VAL A 161 -0.04 -3.12 -11.04
CA VAL A 161 -0.92 -3.14 -12.23
C VAL A 161 -0.56 -4.31 -13.14
N VAL A 162 0.73 -4.54 -13.40
CA VAL A 162 1.17 -5.66 -14.24
C VAL A 162 0.78 -7.00 -13.62
N LEU A 163 0.96 -7.20 -12.31
CA LEU A 163 0.52 -8.43 -11.63
C LEU A 163 -0.99 -8.65 -11.78
N ALA A 164 -1.79 -7.61 -11.63
CA ALA A 164 -3.25 -7.72 -11.75
C ALA A 164 -3.70 -8.05 -13.18
N LEU A 165 -3.11 -7.40 -14.18
CA LEU A 165 -3.42 -7.65 -15.60
C LEU A 165 -3.03 -9.07 -16.04
N ASN A 166 -2.06 -9.68 -15.37
CA ASN A 166 -1.55 -11.01 -15.68
C ASN A 166 -2.09 -12.10 -14.72
N ASN A 167 -3.10 -11.79 -13.90
CA ASN A 167 -3.70 -12.80 -13.03
C ASN A 167 -4.56 -13.77 -13.86
N PRO A 168 -4.37 -15.10 -13.72
CA PRO A 168 -5.04 -16.09 -14.57
C PRO A 168 -6.57 -16.06 -14.44
N ASP A 169 -7.11 -15.81 -13.24
CA ASP A 169 -8.56 -15.75 -13.03
C ASP A 169 -9.19 -14.49 -13.62
N ILE A 170 -8.43 -13.40 -13.70
CA ILE A 170 -8.83 -12.17 -14.39
C ILE A 170 -8.83 -12.42 -15.90
N ILE A 171 -7.75 -13.00 -16.43
CA ILE A 171 -7.63 -13.32 -17.85
C ILE A 171 -8.76 -14.27 -18.29
N ALA A 172 -9.01 -15.34 -17.53
CA ALA A 172 -10.04 -16.33 -17.84
C ALA A 172 -11.44 -15.72 -17.91
N LYS A 173 -11.77 -14.79 -16.99
CA LYS A 173 -13.06 -14.08 -16.99
C LYS A 173 -13.20 -13.06 -18.12
N GLU A 174 -12.08 -12.59 -18.69
CA GLU A 174 -12.04 -11.50 -19.68
C GLU A 174 -11.73 -11.98 -21.11
N SER A 175 -11.57 -13.28 -21.33
CA SER A 175 -11.13 -13.90 -22.59
C SER A 175 -12.14 -13.78 -23.76
N THR A 176 -13.10 -12.86 -23.70
CA THR A 176 -14.09 -12.60 -24.75
C THR A 176 -13.76 -11.41 -25.67
N SER A 177 -12.68 -10.64 -25.45
CA SER A 177 -12.26 -9.62 -26.43
C SER A 177 -10.76 -9.30 -26.43
N ASN A 178 -10.09 -9.60 -27.55
CA ASN A 178 -8.97 -8.87 -28.16
C ASN A 178 -7.80 -8.30 -27.30
N ARG A 179 -7.56 -8.78 -26.07
CA ARG A 179 -6.36 -8.37 -25.33
C ARG A 179 -5.11 -9.09 -25.81
N GLU A 180 -4.02 -8.33 -25.92
CA GLU A 180 -2.66 -8.87 -26.09
C GLU A 180 -2.35 -9.89 -24.99
N ARG A 181 -1.54 -10.88 -25.35
CA ARG A 181 -1.07 -11.99 -24.49
C ARG A 181 -0.50 -11.49 -23.15
N PRO A 182 -0.42 -12.36 -22.13
CA PRO A 182 0.24 -12.06 -20.85
C PRO A 182 1.62 -11.42 -21.08
N GLY A 183 1.91 -10.36 -20.33
CA GLY A 183 3.11 -9.55 -20.48
C GLY A 183 3.00 -8.19 -19.79
N VAL A 184 4.10 -7.44 -19.85
CA VAL A 184 4.12 -6.03 -19.44
C VAL A 184 3.55 -5.19 -20.58
N PRO A 185 2.47 -4.41 -20.37
CA PRO A 185 1.89 -3.58 -21.43
C PRO A 185 2.91 -2.57 -21.99
N LYS A 186 3.10 -2.54 -23.32
CA LYS A 186 4.05 -1.62 -23.97
C LYS A 186 3.80 -0.16 -23.63
N ILE A 187 2.53 0.24 -23.60
CA ILE A 187 2.11 1.60 -23.22
C ILE A 187 2.60 1.98 -21.82
N LEU A 188 2.72 1.02 -20.89
CA LEU A 188 3.20 1.30 -19.55
C LEU A 188 4.73 1.55 -19.56
N LEU A 189 5.49 0.80 -20.36
CA LEU A 189 6.92 1.01 -20.54
C LEU A 189 7.20 2.38 -21.18
N GLU A 190 6.49 2.71 -22.25
CA GLU A 190 6.62 4.00 -22.96
C GLU A 190 6.24 5.18 -22.06
N TYR A 191 5.17 5.05 -21.27
CA TYR A 191 4.68 6.13 -20.42
C TYR A 191 5.55 6.36 -19.18
N THR A 192 6.16 5.32 -18.63
CA THR A 192 6.93 5.41 -17.37
C THR A 192 8.44 5.52 -17.58
N GLY A 193 8.96 5.03 -18.71
CA GLY A 193 10.39 4.92 -18.96
C GLY A 193 11.09 3.83 -18.13
N PHE A 194 10.36 3.01 -17.37
CA PHE A 194 10.95 1.89 -16.63
C PHE A 194 11.35 0.77 -17.58
N SER A 195 12.44 0.06 -17.24
CA SER A 195 12.77 -1.16 -17.95
C SER A 195 11.82 -2.29 -17.57
N LYS A 196 11.71 -3.29 -18.45
CA LYS A 196 10.95 -4.51 -18.14
C LYS A 196 11.52 -5.22 -16.90
N SER A 197 12.84 -5.22 -16.73
CA SER A 197 13.49 -5.87 -15.56
C SER A 197 13.07 -5.22 -14.25
N ASP A 198 13.13 -3.88 -14.17
CA ASP A 198 12.78 -3.13 -12.96
C ASP A 198 11.36 -3.45 -12.48
N ILE A 199 10.41 -3.53 -13.43
CA ILE A 199 9.01 -3.86 -13.16
C ILE A 199 8.89 -5.31 -12.67
N LEU A 200 9.56 -6.26 -13.32
CA LEU A 200 9.47 -7.67 -12.97
C LEU A 200 10.11 -7.97 -11.61
N GLU A 201 11.24 -7.34 -11.29
CA GLU A 201 11.91 -7.46 -9.98
C GLU A 201 11.00 -6.93 -8.86
N CYS A 202 10.44 -5.74 -9.03
CA CYS A 202 9.49 -5.17 -8.07
C CYS A 202 8.22 -6.04 -7.96
N ALA A 203 7.71 -6.55 -9.09
CA ALA A 203 6.56 -7.45 -9.12
C ALA A 203 6.84 -8.77 -8.40
N ALA A 204 8.04 -9.32 -8.48
CA ALA A 204 8.43 -10.53 -7.75
C ALA A 204 8.39 -10.31 -6.24
N VAL A 205 8.88 -9.15 -5.78
CA VAL A 205 8.81 -8.78 -4.37
C VAL A 205 7.35 -8.63 -3.92
N ILE A 206 6.52 -7.89 -4.67
CA ILE A 206 5.10 -7.71 -4.33
C ILE A 206 4.37 -9.05 -4.33
N ALA A 207 4.56 -9.89 -5.34
CA ALA A 207 3.93 -11.20 -5.47
C ALA A 207 4.17 -12.07 -4.23
N ARG A 208 5.43 -12.18 -3.81
CA ARG A 208 5.82 -12.90 -2.59
C ARG A 208 5.17 -12.32 -1.33
N LYS A 209 5.22 -11.00 -1.15
CA LYS A 209 4.65 -10.32 0.02
C LYS A 209 3.12 -10.36 0.07
N VAL A 210 2.45 -10.44 -1.08
CA VAL A 210 0.98 -10.63 -1.13
C VAL A 210 0.61 -12.07 -0.81
N GLY A 211 1.39 -13.04 -1.30
CA GLY A 211 1.18 -14.47 -1.00
C GLY A 211 1.46 -14.85 0.46
N GLU A 212 2.34 -14.12 1.15
CA GLU A 212 2.66 -14.30 2.56
C GLU A 212 1.93 -13.25 3.42
N GLU A 213 0.98 -13.68 4.25
CA GLU A 213 0.36 -12.75 5.19
C GLU A 213 1.39 -12.28 6.24
N PRO A 214 1.47 -10.96 6.54
CA PRO A 214 2.39 -10.50 7.55
C PRO A 214 1.88 -10.99 8.92
N VAL A 215 2.82 -11.44 9.76
CA VAL A 215 2.49 -11.96 11.08
C VAL A 215 3.14 -11.16 12.21
N THR A 216 2.43 -11.06 13.33
CA THR A 216 2.97 -10.52 14.58
C THR A 216 4.00 -11.49 15.19
N ALA A 217 4.68 -11.04 16.26
CA ALA A 217 5.53 -11.94 17.07
C ALA A 217 4.76 -13.14 17.65
N SER A 218 3.47 -12.97 17.93
CA SER A 218 2.56 -14.03 18.40
C SER A 218 1.94 -14.87 17.26
N ARG A 219 2.46 -14.76 16.03
CA ARG A 219 1.96 -15.45 14.83
C ARG A 219 0.52 -15.10 14.42
N ARG A 220 -0.03 -13.99 14.94
CA ARG A 220 -1.33 -13.47 14.47
C ARG A 220 -1.13 -12.83 13.09
N GLN A 221 -1.97 -13.19 12.14
CA GLN A 221 -1.95 -12.58 10.80
C GLN A 221 -2.55 -11.17 10.81
N LEU A 222 -1.94 -10.29 10.03
CA LEU A 222 -2.38 -8.93 9.75
C LEU A 222 -3.21 -8.93 8.46
N VAL A 223 -4.53 -8.95 8.61
CA VAL A 223 -5.46 -9.30 7.52
C VAL A 223 -6.42 -8.17 7.17
N ALA A 224 -6.23 -6.94 7.67
CA ALA A 224 -7.17 -5.84 7.46
C ALA A 224 -7.36 -5.55 5.96
N VAL A 225 -6.27 -5.45 5.20
CA VAL A 225 -6.31 -5.26 3.75
C VAL A 225 -6.97 -6.45 3.06
N LYS A 226 -6.63 -7.68 3.43
CA LYS A 226 -7.27 -8.87 2.86
C LYS A 226 -8.77 -8.89 3.08
N ARG A 227 -9.23 -8.63 4.30
CA ARG A 227 -10.66 -8.55 4.67
C ARG A 227 -11.36 -7.42 3.93
N LYS A 228 -10.70 -6.27 3.74
CA LYS A 228 -11.24 -5.17 2.94
C LYS A 228 -11.60 -5.64 1.54
N TYR A 229 -10.66 -6.28 0.84
CA TYR A 229 -10.82 -6.71 -0.56
C TYR A 229 -11.53 -8.06 -0.72
N ASP A 230 -11.82 -8.75 0.37
CA ASP A 230 -12.71 -9.92 0.41
C ASP A 230 -14.20 -9.52 0.40
N ASN A 231 -14.50 -8.22 0.41
CA ASN A 231 -15.88 -7.76 0.29
C ASN A 231 -16.39 -7.95 -1.15
N ARG A 232 -17.66 -8.35 -1.31
CA ARG A 232 -18.34 -8.49 -2.61
C ARG A 232 -18.22 -7.26 -3.51
N LYS A 233 -18.17 -6.05 -2.94
CA LYS A 233 -17.96 -4.81 -3.72
C LYS A 233 -16.66 -4.79 -4.51
N TYR A 234 -15.68 -5.58 -4.09
CA TYR A 234 -14.37 -5.75 -4.72
C TYR A 234 -14.23 -7.12 -5.39
N PHE A 235 -15.33 -7.82 -5.67
CA PHE A 235 -15.33 -9.13 -6.32
C PHE A 235 -14.55 -10.23 -5.57
N HIS A 236 -14.34 -10.08 -4.25
CA HIS A 236 -13.55 -11.03 -3.45
C HIS A 236 -12.13 -11.25 -4.01
N VAL A 237 -11.50 -10.21 -4.58
CA VAL A 237 -10.19 -10.31 -5.27
C VAL A 237 -9.05 -10.80 -4.38
N SER A 238 -9.19 -10.73 -3.06
CA SER A 238 -8.17 -11.22 -2.13
C SER A 238 -8.28 -12.72 -1.78
N SER A 239 -9.45 -13.34 -1.99
CA SER A 239 -9.72 -14.74 -1.59
C SER A 239 -10.02 -15.65 -2.77
N ASN A 240 -10.76 -15.16 -3.77
CA ASN A 240 -11.26 -15.97 -4.88
C ASN A 240 -10.31 -16.04 -6.09
N PHE A 241 -9.20 -15.32 -6.04
CA PHE A 241 -8.24 -15.21 -7.14
C PHE A 241 -6.93 -15.84 -6.72
N ALA A 242 -6.27 -16.47 -7.68
CA ALA A 242 -4.94 -17.04 -7.53
C ALA A 242 -3.97 -15.96 -7.05
N GLN A 243 -3.02 -16.38 -6.23
CA GLN A 243 -1.97 -15.50 -5.74
C GLN A 243 -1.16 -14.93 -6.92
N PRO A 244 -0.77 -13.65 -6.86
CA PRO A 244 0.03 -13.04 -7.91
C PRO A 244 1.36 -13.79 -8.09
N SER A 245 1.76 -14.01 -9.34
CA SER A 245 3.03 -14.66 -9.68
C SER A 245 3.63 -14.04 -10.94
N VAL A 246 4.95 -13.86 -10.93
CA VAL A 246 5.69 -13.30 -12.07
C VAL A 246 5.78 -14.29 -13.24
N GLN A 247 5.65 -15.60 -12.96
CA GLN A 247 5.59 -16.63 -14.00
C GLN A 247 4.41 -16.40 -14.97
N ASN A 248 3.32 -15.83 -14.46
CA ASN A 248 2.14 -15.50 -15.28
C ASN A 248 2.40 -14.30 -16.21
N ILE A 249 3.38 -13.44 -15.88
CA ILE A 249 3.76 -12.28 -16.70
C ILE A 249 4.72 -12.70 -17.83
N CYS A 250 5.68 -13.57 -17.52
CA CYS A 250 6.69 -14.06 -18.47
C CYS A 250 6.89 -15.58 -18.30
N PRO A 251 6.09 -16.41 -18.99
CA PRO A 251 6.16 -17.87 -18.84
C PRO A 251 7.52 -18.49 -19.18
N ASN A 252 8.34 -17.80 -19.99
CA ASN A 252 9.62 -18.33 -20.51
C ASN A 252 10.86 -17.90 -19.71
N ALA A 253 10.73 -17.11 -18.63
CA ALA A 253 11.88 -16.54 -17.91
C ALA A 253 12.75 -17.56 -17.14
N ILE A 254 12.34 -18.83 -17.06
CA ILE A 254 13.10 -19.90 -16.41
C ILE A 254 14.17 -20.50 -17.36
N TYR A 255 14.02 -20.35 -18.68
CA TYR A 255 14.94 -20.97 -19.66
C TYR A 255 16.23 -20.18 -19.93
N ASP A 256 16.31 -18.91 -19.53
CA ASP A 256 17.49 -18.06 -19.78
C ASP A 256 18.46 -18.00 -18.59
N GLN A 257 18.16 -18.65 -17.46
CA GLN A 257 19.08 -18.75 -16.31
C GLN A 257 19.90 -20.05 -16.27
N GLU A 258 19.62 -21.02 -17.15
CA GLU A 258 20.36 -22.30 -17.26
C GLU A 258 21.31 -22.33 -18.48
N ARG A 259 21.56 -21.18 -19.12
CA ARG A 259 22.51 -21.03 -20.25
C ARG A 259 23.48 -19.87 -20.03
N GLU A 260 24.23 -19.92 -18.93
CA GLU A 260 25.56 -19.31 -18.82
C GLU A 260 26.53 -20.29 -18.16
#